data_AF-A0A0F8WTR6-F1
#
_entry.id   AF-A0A0F8WTR6-F1
#
_cell.length_a   1.000
_cell.length_b   1.000
_cell.length_c   1.000
_cell.angle_alpha   90.00
_cell.angle_beta   90.00
_cell.angle_gamma   90.00
#
_symmetry.space_group_name_H-M   'P 1'
#
loop_
_entity.id
_entity.type
_entity.pdbx_description
1 polymer ?
#
loop_
_entity_poly.entity_id
_entity_poly.type
_entity_poly.pdbx_seq_one_letter_code
_entity_poly.pdbx_strand_id
1 'polypeptide(L)'
;MATPTNPYSSQAISGYNSFAPADDGTKTDSNRVQWQKHLDKIGDPLKALAEDINSAITSAFNAIVMTSDAAEEDVIVTMEEFT
;
A
#
# COMPACT_ATOMS: atom_id res chain seq x y z
N MET A 1 -12.57 27.80 9.10
CA MET A 1 -11.39 26.92 8.94
C MET A 1 -11.80 25.78 8.02
N ALA A 2 -11.24 25.67 6.82
CA ALA A 2 -11.47 24.50 5.99
C ALA A 2 -10.83 23.28 6.67
N THR A 3 -11.57 22.19 6.81
CA THR A 3 -11.01 20.93 7.32
C THR A 3 -9.99 20.39 6.30
N PRO A 4 -8.74 20.13 6.71
CA PRO A 4 -7.77 19.51 5.81
C PRO A 4 -8.32 18.16 5.35
N THR A 5 -8.40 17.97 4.03
CA THR A 5 -8.88 16.71 3.45
C THR A 5 -7.71 15.74 3.42
N ASN A 6 -7.87 14.54 3.99
CA ASN A 6 -6.85 13.50 3.91
C ASN A 6 -6.98 12.78 2.55
N PRO A 7 -5.98 12.87 1.65
CA PRO A 7 -6.04 12.22 0.34
C PRO A 7 -5.74 10.70 0.40
N TYR A 8 -5.33 10.17 1.55
CA TYR A 8 -5.10 8.74 1.72
C TYR A 8 -6.42 7.95 1.62
N SER A 9 -6.36 6.81 0.93
CA SER A 9 -7.43 5.82 0.91
C SER A 9 -6.93 4.49 1.47
N SER A 10 -7.76 3.83 2.29
CA SER A 10 -7.41 2.53 2.84
C SER A 10 -7.41 1.47 1.75
N GLN A 11 -6.42 0.59 1.78
CA GLN A 11 -6.32 -0.57 0.90
C GLN A 11 -6.87 -1.81 1.59
N ALA A 12 -7.48 -2.71 0.82
CA ALA A 12 -8.01 -3.98 1.30
C ALA A 12 -7.35 -5.13 0.57
N ILE A 13 -7.04 -6.20 1.30
CA ILE A 13 -6.48 -7.40 0.69
C ILE A 13 -7.52 -8.09 -0.20
N SER A 14 -7.09 -8.50 -1.39
CA SER A 14 -7.87 -9.36 -2.27
C SER A 14 -7.19 -10.73 -2.39
N GLY A 15 -7.96 -11.77 -2.71
CA GLY A 15 -7.40 -13.12 -2.93
C GLY A 15 -6.94 -13.86 -1.67
N TYR A 16 -7.07 -13.28 -0.47
CA TYR A 16 -6.84 -14.01 0.77
C TYR A 16 -7.83 -15.16 0.91
N ASN A 17 -7.31 -16.38 1.09
CA ASN A 17 -8.14 -17.54 1.33
C ASN A 17 -8.61 -17.57 2.79
N SER A 18 -9.84 -17.12 3.03
CA SER A 18 -10.45 -17.10 4.37
C SER A 18 -10.86 -18.47 4.91
N PHE A 19 -10.81 -19.52 4.08
CA PHE A 19 -11.19 -20.86 4.47
C PHE A 19 -10.02 -21.84 4.35
N ALA A 20 -9.75 -22.58 5.43
CA ALA A 20 -8.85 -23.71 5.34
C ALA A 20 -9.42 -24.77 4.37
N PRO A 21 -8.60 -25.44 3.55
CA PRO A 21 -9.04 -26.62 2.82
C PRO A 21 -9.59 -27.67 3.78
N ALA A 22 -10.62 -28.42 3.37
CA ALA A 22 -11.12 -29.54 4.15
C ALA A 22 -10.02 -30.62 4.30
N ASP A 23 -9.78 -31.08 5.52
CA ASP A 23 -8.87 -32.19 5.80
C ASP A 23 -9.64 -33.50 5.75
N ASP A 24 -9.58 -34.18 4.61
CA ASP A 24 -10.20 -35.49 4.40
C ASP A 24 -9.21 -36.66 4.60
N GLY A 25 -8.01 -36.38 5.11
CA GLY A 25 -6.95 -37.36 5.34
C GLY A 25 -6.35 -37.97 4.06
N THR A 26 -6.73 -37.49 2.87
CA THR A 26 -6.25 -38.05 1.60
C THR A 26 -4.87 -37.50 1.23
N LYS A 27 -4.00 -38.40 0.75
CA LYS A 27 -2.65 -38.07 0.27
C LYS A 27 -2.66 -37.82 -1.24
N THR A 28 -3.33 -36.76 -1.66
CA THR A 28 -3.33 -36.30 -3.05
C THR A 28 -2.25 -35.24 -3.27
N ASP A 29 -1.77 -35.08 -4.51
CA ASP A 29 -0.83 -34.01 -4.83
C ASP A 29 -1.45 -32.60 -4.64
N SER A 30 -2.78 -32.50 -4.75
CA SER A 30 -3.55 -31.29 -4.41
C SER A 30 -3.40 -30.91 -2.93
N ASN A 31 -3.33 -31.89 -2.02
CA ASN A 31 -3.17 -31.68 -0.57
C ASN A 31 -1.71 -31.58 -0.12
N ARG A 32 -0.74 -31.78 -1.03
CA ARG A 32 0.69 -31.71 -0.71
C ARG A 32 1.09 -30.29 -0.31
N VAL A 33 1.81 -30.18 0.81
CA VAL A 33 2.51 -28.95 1.25
C VAL A 33 3.63 -28.64 0.27
N GLN A 34 3.53 -27.48 -0.38
CA GLN A 34 4.51 -27.00 -1.36
C GLN A 34 4.76 -25.53 -1.09
N TRP A 35 6.02 -25.10 -1.14
CA TRP A 35 6.42 -23.72 -0.93
C TRP A 35 5.63 -22.74 -1.83
N GLN A 36 5.49 -23.07 -3.11
CA GLN A 36 4.76 -22.22 -4.06
C GLN A 36 3.31 -21.99 -3.65
N LYS A 37 2.61 -23.01 -3.12
CA LYS A 37 1.22 -22.84 -2.65
C LYS A 37 1.11 -21.86 -1.48
N HIS A 38 2.14 -21.76 -0.64
CA HIS A 38 2.17 -20.79 0.46
C HIS A 38 2.47 -19.38 -0.03
N LEU A 39 3.34 -19.24 -1.03
CA LEU A 39 3.52 -17.97 -1.73
C LEU A 39 2.20 -17.51 -2.35
N ASP A 40 1.59 -18.33 -3.20
CA ASP A 40 0.38 -17.95 -3.93
C ASP A 40 -0.81 -17.61 -3.00
N LYS A 41 -0.97 -18.34 -1.88
CA LYS A 41 -2.13 -18.18 -0.98
C LYS A 41 -1.93 -17.16 0.15
N ILE A 42 -0.69 -16.88 0.55
CA ILE A 42 -0.40 -16.06 1.72
C ILE A 42 0.63 -14.99 1.37
N GLY A 43 1.78 -15.39 0.81
CA GLY A 43 2.89 -14.48 0.51
C GLY A 43 2.51 -13.39 -0.48
N ASP A 44 2.02 -13.76 -1.66
CA ASP A 44 1.70 -12.85 -2.75
C ASP A 44 0.54 -11.90 -2.40
N PRO A 45 -0.59 -12.37 -1.80
CA PRO A 45 -1.64 -11.46 -1.34
C PRO A 45 -1.17 -10.44 -0.31
N LEU A 46 -0.31 -10.83 0.63
CA LEU A 46 0.24 -9.91 1.65
C LEU A 46 1.23 -8.93 1.05
N LYS A 47 2.09 -9.39 0.14
CA LYS A 47 3.02 -8.53 -0.59
C LYS A 47 2.26 -7.48 -1.40
N ALA A 48 1.24 -7.90 -2.14
CA ALA A 48 0.40 -7.01 -2.93
C ALA A 48 -0.27 -5.94 -2.03
N LEU A 49 -0.86 -6.33 -0.90
CA LEU A 49 -1.44 -5.37 0.05
C LEU A 49 -0.39 -4.36 0.53
N ALA A 50 0.82 -4.80 0.86
CA ALA A 50 1.88 -3.90 1.34
C ALA A 50 2.33 -2.91 0.26
N GLU A 51 2.44 -3.36 -0.98
CA GLU A 51 2.78 -2.52 -2.14
C GLU A 51 1.67 -1.50 -2.42
N ASP A 52 0.40 -1.91 -2.34
CA ASP A 52 -0.76 -1.04 -2.51
C ASP A 52 -0.83 0.04 -1.42
N ILE A 53 -0.60 -0.32 -0.16
CA ILE A 53 -0.54 0.64 0.96
C ILE A 53 0.57 1.66 0.72
N ASN A 54 1.77 1.20 0.35
CA ASN A 54 2.90 2.08 0.09
C ASN A 54 2.62 3.05 -1.08
N SER A 55 1.98 2.55 -2.14
CA SER A 55 1.55 3.36 -3.28
C SER A 55 0.51 4.43 -2.88
N ALA A 56 -0.50 4.05 -2.09
CA ALA A 56 -1.54 4.96 -1.60
C ALA A 56 -0.96 6.06 -0.70
N ILE A 57 -0.01 5.72 0.18
CA ILE A 57 0.70 6.68 1.03
C ILE A 57 1.54 7.65 0.19
N THR A 58 2.34 7.14 -0.74
CA THR A 58 3.18 7.97 -1.61
C THR A 58 2.33 8.95 -2.43
N SER A 59 1.21 8.47 -2.98
CA SER A 59 0.25 9.30 -3.73
C SER A 59 -0.39 10.38 -2.86
N ALA A 60 -0.76 10.04 -1.63
CA ALA A 60 -1.33 10.98 -0.67
C ALA A 60 -0.34 12.10 -0.30
N PHE A 61 0.93 11.76 -0.03
CA PHE A 61 1.97 12.76 0.23
C PHE A 61 2.22 13.67 -0.98
N ASN A 62 2.29 13.10 -2.19
CA ASN A 62 2.45 13.90 -3.40
C ASN A 62 1.28 14.88 -3.60
N ALA A 63 0.05 14.45 -3.33
CA ALA A 63 -1.12 15.33 -3.42
C ALA A 63 -1.07 16.49 -2.40
N ILE A 64 -0.57 16.24 -1.19
CA ILE A 64 -0.38 17.29 -0.17
C ILE A 64 0.70 18.28 -0.62
N VAL A 65 1.85 17.79 -1.08
CA VAL A 65 2.97 18.63 -1.52
C VAL A 65 2.59 19.49 -2.74
N MET A 66 1.83 18.93 -3.69
CA MET A 66 1.41 19.67 -4.88
C MET A 66 0.21 20.58 -4.66
N THR A 67 -0.62 20.35 -3.62
CA THR A 67 -1.71 21.27 -3.28
C THR A 67 -1.25 22.45 -2.41
N SER A 68 -0.10 22.35 -1.74
CA SER A 68 0.50 23.48 -1.00
C SER A 68 1.18 24.52 -1.90
N ASP A 69 1.35 24.23 -3.20
CA ASP A 69 2.08 25.08 -4.17
C ASP A 69 1.16 25.86 -5.13
N ALA A 70 -0.16 25.82 -4.93
CA ALA A 70 -1.10 26.53 -5.81
C ALA A 70 -1.48 27.94 -5.31
N ALA A 71 -1.06 28.35 -4.10
CA ALA A 71 -1.49 29.61 -3.50
C ALA A 71 -0.51 30.28 -2.52
N GLU A 72 0.68 29.76 -2.28
CA GLU A 72 1.71 30.44 -1.49
C GLU A 72 2.81 30.91 -2.46
N GLU A 73 3.16 32.19 -2.39
CA GLU A 73 4.33 32.72 -3.11
C GLU A 73 5.56 31.92 -2.66
N ASP A 74 6.22 31.28 -3.61
CA ASP A 74 7.42 30.50 -3.37
C ASP A 74 8.54 31.45 -2.91
N VAL A 75 8.65 31.68 -1.59
CA VAL A 75 9.75 32.46 -0.99
C VAL A 75 11.00 31.60 -1.05
N ILE A 76 11.62 31.57 -2.23
CA ILE A 76 12.96 31.04 -2.44
C ILE A 76 13.91 32.01 -1.73
N VAL A 77 14.30 31.68 -0.50
CA VAL A 77 15.41 32.36 0.17
C VAL A 77 16.69 31.97 -0.59
N THR A 78 17.08 32.79 -1.55
CA THR A 78 18.38 32.65 -2.21
C THR A 78 19.48 32.97 -1.20
N MET A 79 20.56 32.20 -1.24
CA MET A 79 21.70 32.27 -0.32
C MET A 79 22.53 33.59 -0.43
N GLU A 80 21.97 34.65 -1.01
CA GLU A 80 22.62 35.96 -1.19
C GLU A 80 22.45 36.91 0.01
N GLU A 81 21.58 36.61 0.99
CA GLU A 81 21.40 37.46 2.18
C GLU A 81 22.35 37.14 3.36
N PHE A 82 23.33 36.24 3.18
CA PHE A 82 24.34 35.94 4.22
C PHE A 82 25.78 36.23 3.73
N THR A 83 26.03 37.47 3.32
CA THR A 83 27.39 38.04 3.21
C THR A 83 27.47 39.35 3.98
#